data_AF-A0AAD8BR06-F1
#
_entry.id   AF-A0AAD8BR06-F1
#
_cell.length_a   1.000
_cell.length_b   1.000
_cell.length_c   1.000
_cell.angle_alpha   90.00
_cell.angle_beta   90.00
_cell.angle_gamma   90.00
#
_symmetry.space_group_name_H-M   'P 1'
#
loop_
_entity.id
_entity.type
_entity.pdbx_description
1 polymer ?
#
loop_
_entity_poly.entity_id
_entity_poly.type
_entity_poly.pdbx_seq_one_letter_code
_entity_poly.pdbx_strand_id
1 'polypeptide(L)'
;MNRESVSLLNRHEASSNEGSGSNSENEMDRAVDTEFFNEFKPDNIDRFNDILKNNIRYIFVKFIIASNVLYVFHKYNTDVLTEADILDVKYSMEGKGRIVAAELLLDRLVVYKGWFHCLIQVLRDPDVKLTHVANEMEKIKDVLCIKFPESRQLTKDTHAAEIPINDATVSSTLQADYLDDVAELDILQENVVSLSDVFTSDFFTTTLTLVVRNRLVIDGNHFTYNGKRIFLSGGNLPWISYGYDFGDGQFQNIKSQMEEQLKKLFEAGGNSMRLWIHVQGETSPAFDSKGMVTGLDTKGTFIDDFKELLSLALQYNILLFPTLWNAAVDQDPHHRLDGLLKDPNKLKSYINNALTPLVKAVSGHPALGGWDIMNEPEGMLNPEVKNEDPCFNTTSLRNSGVGWVVKKYDYKQILRFLNWQAAAIKDVDTKNIVSVGVWNPKSNTDQFGMFDFYSDSCLVKGGGKPL
;
A
#
# COMPACT_ATOMS: atom_id res chain seq x y z
N MET A 1 18.48 -26.19 -60.44
CA MET A 1 17.82 -25.53 -61.59
C MET A 1 17.31 -24.18 -61.12
N ASN A 2 17.37 -23.15 -61.97
CA ASN A 2 16.72 -21.82 -61.91
C ASN A 2 16.62 -21.13 -60.53
N ARG A 3 17.38 -20.05 -60.29
CA ARG A 3 17.06 -18.64 -60.65
C ARG A 3 15.98 -18.05 -59.73
N GLU A 4 16.04 -16.77 -59.33
CA GLU A 4 16.84 -15.66 -59.88
C GLU A 4 17.53 -14.81 -58.78
N SER A 5 18.28 -13.77 -59.18
CA SER A 5 19.17 -12.96 -58.32
C SER A 5 19.11 -11.47 -58.70
N VAL A 6 20.11 -10.65 -58.30
CA VAL A 6 20.22 -9.16 -58.39
C VAL A 6 19.54 -8.48 -57.19
N SER A 7 20.23 -7.99 -56.14
CA SER A 7 21.33 -6.97 -56.00
C SER A 7 20.81 -5.51 -56.07
N LEU A 8 21.41 -4.49 -55.43
CA LEU A 8 22.82 -4.06 -55.38
C LEU A 8 23.23 -3.36 -54.04
N LEU A 9 24.53 -3.45 -53.68
CA LEU A 9 25.52 -2.41 -53.29
C LEU A 9 25.07 -1.14 -52.51
N ASN A 10 25.83 -0.49 -51.61
CA ASN A 10 27.18 -0.63 -51.00
C ASN A 10 27.22 0.25 -49.71
N ARG A 11 28.03 0.01 -48.64
CA ARG A 11 29.46 0.37 -48.41
C ARG A 11 29.85 1.82 -48.82
N HIS A 12 30.64 2.61 -48.08
CA HIS A 12 31.44 2.40 -46.85
C HIS A 12 31.87 3.79 -46.27
N GLU A 13 32.13 3.88 -44.95
CA GLU A 13 33.17 4.75 -44.29
C GLU A 13 33.13 6.30 -44.50
N ALA A 14 33.91 7.16 -43.80
CA ALA A 14 34.31 7.25 -42.37
C ALA A 14 34.98 8.63 -42.08
N SER A 15 35.31 8.90 -40.80
CA SER A 15 36.35 9.83 -40.29
C SER A 15 36.02 11.31 -39.99
N SER A 16 36.47 11.75 -38.79
CA SER A 16 37.03 13.07 -38.34
C SER A 16 36.30 14.41 -38.66
N ASN A 17 36.50 15.53 -37.93
CA ASN A 17 37.66 15.93 -37.09
C ASN A 17 37.30 16.82 -35.86
N GLU A 18 38.33 17.43 -35.25
CA GLU A 18 38.38 18.08 -33.93
C GLU A 18 37.86 19.53 -33.86
N GLY A 19 37.70 20.06 -32.64
CA GLY A 19 37.57 21.49 -32.36
C GLY A 19 37.66 21.78 -30.85
N SER A 20 38.61 22.62 -30.43
CA SER A 20 38.90 22.95 -29.02
C SER A 20 38.79 24.46 -28.74
N GLY A 21 38.60 24.83 -27.48
CA GLY A 21 38.56 26.23 -27.05
C GLY A 21 38.40 26.38 -25.53
N SER A 22 39.35 27.04 -24.88
CA SER A 22 39.36 27.36 -23.45
C SER A 22 39.80 28.80 -23.21
N ASN A 23 39.34 29.45 -22.15
CA ASN A 23 40.03 30.60 -21.53
C ASN A 23 39.45 30.95 -20.15
N SER A 24 40.27 31.65 -19.37
CA SER A 24 39.96 32.30 -18.07
C SER A 24 40.42 33.78 -18.14
N GLU A 25 40.51 34.63 -17.11
CA GLU A 25 40.54 34.49 -15.63
C GLU A 25 40.08 35.83 -15.00
N ASN A 26 39.79 35.87 -13.67
CA ASN A 26 40.34 36.84 -12.69
C ASN A 26 39.44 37.18 -11.48
N GLU A 27 40.10 37.52 -10.36
CA GLU A 27 39.57 38.10 -9.10
C GLU A 27 40.02 39.59 -8.94
N MET A 28 39.70 40.39 -7.91
CA MET A 28 38.91 40.18 -6.68
C MET A 28 37.92 41.37 -6.47
N ASP A 29 37.95 42.34 -5.53
CA ASP A 29 38.70 42.61 -4.29
C ASP A 29 37.86 43.52 -3.33
N ARG A 30 37.30 42.95 -2.25
CA ARG A 30 36.73 43.62 -1.03
C ARG A 30 35.44 44.49 -1.16
N ALA A 31 34.74 44.87 -0.07
CA ALA A 31 34.30 44.21 1.19
C ALA A 31 33.62 45.24 2.14
N VAL A 32 32.50 44.88 2.82
CA VAL A 32 32.05 45.38 4.18
C VAL A 32 31.81 46.90 4.33
N ASP A 33 30.71 47.48 4.85
CA ASP A 33 29.38 47.10 5.40
C ASP A 33 28.42 48.30 5.07
N THR A 34 27.10 48.39 5.34
CA THR A 34 26.31 48.08 6.55
C THR A 34 24.80 48.03 6.23
N GLU A 35 24.00 47.53 7.17
CA GLU A 35 22.53 47.36 7.19
C GLU A 35 21.69 48.57 6.70
N PHE A 36 20.68 48.33 5.85
CA PHE A 36 19.24 48.41 6.22
C PHE A 36 18.32 47.90 5.09
N PHE A 37 17.09 47.50 5.43
CA PHE A 37 16.03 47.01 4.52
C PHE A 37 16.39 45.85 3.57
N ASN A 38 16.29 44.62 4.07
CA ASN A 38 15.98 43.47 3.20
C ASN A 38 14.51 43.54 2.78
N GLU A 39 14.24 43.68 1.48
CA GLU A 39 12.88 43.65 0.92
C GLU A 39 12.23 42.26 1.05
N PHE A 40 10.93 42.23 1.33
CA PHE A 40 10.12 41.01 1.19
C PHE A 40 10.04 40.62 -0.29
N LYS A 41 10.64 39.48 -0.67
CA LYS A 41 10.53 38.93 -2.03
C LYS A 41 9.31 38.01 -2.19
N PRO A 42 8.45 38.22 -3.21
CA PRO A 42 7.29 37.35 -3.49
C PRO A 42 7.66 35.87 -3.69
N ASP A 43 8.83 35.61 -4.30
CA ASP A 43 9.34 34.28 -4.70
C ASP A 43 9.20 33.17 -3.63
N ASN A 44 9.29 33.53 -2.35
CA ASN A 44 9.18 32.58 -1.24
C ASN A 44 7.73 32.15 -0.91
N ILE A 45 6.72 32.97 -1.23
CA ILE A 45 5.30 32.62 -1.04
C ILE A 45 4.91 31.58 -2.09
N ASP A 46 5.18 31.86 -3.35
CA ASP A 46 4.79 31.00 -4.48
C ASP A 46 5.48 29.63 -4.39
N ARG A 47 6.78 29.62 -4.05
CA ARG A 47 7.54 28.40 -3.78
C ARG A 47 6.96 27.57 -2.64
N PHE A 48 6.50 28.19 -1.54
CA PHE A 48 5.84 27.46 -0.46
C PHE A 48 4.46 26.94 -0.88
N ASN A 49 3.68 27.73 -1.61
CA ASN A 49 2.40 27.32 -2.16
C ASN A 49 2.54 26.10 -3.08
N ASP A 50 3.51 26.10 -3.99
CA ASP A 50 3.79 24.94 -4.87
C ASP A 50 4.26 23.70 -4.09
N ILE A 51 5.08 23.86 -3.04
CA ILE A 51 5.47 22.73 -2.19
C ILE A 51 4.25 22.17 -1.45
N LEU A 52 3.43 23.03 -0.82
CA LEU A 52 2.22 22.62 -0.10
C LEU A 52 1.21 21.96 -1.03
N LYS A 53 0.92 22.60 -2.18
CA LYS A 53 0.13 22.08 -3.31
C LYS A 53 0.54 20.65 -3.66
N ASN A 54 1.81 20.42 -3.97
CA ASN A 54 2.29 19.12 -4.41
C ASN A 54 2.16 18.05 -3.32
N ASN A 55 2.33 18.41 -2.04
CA ASN A 55 2.14 17.47 -0.93
C ASN A 55 0.65 17.16 -0.65
N ILE A 56 -0.26 18.14 -0.79
CA ILE A 56 -1.71 17.89 -0.61
C ILE A 56 -2.42 17.36 -1.87
N ARG A 57 -1.81 17.48 -3.07
CA ARG A 57 -2.40 17.18 -4.39
C ARG A 57 -3.17 15.86 -4.41
N TYR A 58 -2.54 14.80 -3.91
CA TYR A 58 -3.13 13.48 -3.88
C TYR A 58 -4.40 13.42 -2.99
N ILE A 59 -4.35 13.97 -1.78
CA ILE A 59 -5.49 14.01 -0.85
C ILE A 59 -6.61 14.89 -1.44
N PHE A 60 -6.25 16.03 -2.02
CA PHE A 60 -7.18 16.95 -2.68
C PHE A 60 -7.99 16.23 -3.77
N VAL A 61 -7.31 15.67 -4.77
CA VAL A 61 -7.93 15.03 -5.95
C VAL A 61 -8.73 13.77 -5.59
N LYS A 62 -8.30 13.05 -4.54
CA LYS A 62 -8.98 11.84 -4.06
C LYS A 62 -10.33 12.14 -3.39
N PHE A 63 -10.38 13.11 -2.49
CA PHE A 63 -11.54 13.34 -1.63
C PHE A 63 -12.44 14.52 -2.06
N ILE A 64 -11.91 15.50 -2.79
CA ILE A 64 -12.66 16.70 -3.17
C ILE A 64 -13.34 16.50 -4.53
N ILE A 65 -14.66 16.66 -4.55
CA ILE A 65 -15.45 16.76 -5.77
C ILE A 65 -15.74 18.24 -5.98
N ALA A 66 -15.22 18.85 -7.05
CA ALA A 66 -15.30 20.30 -7.26
C ALA A 66 -16.73 20.86 -7.20
N SER A 67 -17.71 20.16 -7.77
CA SER A 67 -19.14 20.50 -7.69
C SER A 67 -19.66 20.72 -6.27
N ASN A 68 -19.07 20.02 -5.29
CA ASN A 68 -19.54 19.99 -3.91
C ASN A 68 -18.93 21.11 -3.06
N VAL A 69 -17.89 21.80 -3.55
CA VAL A 69 -17.14 22.83 -2.81
C VAL A 69 -17.13 24.20 -3.49
N LEU A 70 -17.28 24.27 -4.83
CA LEU A 70 -17.20 25.53 -5.58
C LEU A 70 -18.16 26.62 -5.08
N TYR A 71 -19.38 26.25 -4.68
CA TYR A 71 -20.39 27.20 -4.17
C TYR A 71 -20.14 27.65 -2.72
N VAL A 72 -19.10 27.13 -2.06
CA VAL A 72 -18.81 27.35 -0.63
C VAL A 72 -17.60 28.28 -0.44
N PHE A 73 -16.70 28.43 -1.41
CA PHE A 73 -15.50 29.29 -1.24
C PHE A 73 -15.85 30.75 -0.89
N HIS A 74 -16.76 31.38 -1.64
CA HIS A 74 -17.19 32.77 -1.37
C HIS A 74 -18.01 32.96 -0.08
N LYS A 75 -18.43 31.87 0.59
CA LYS A 75 -19.02 31.92 1.95
C LYS A 75 -17.96 32.25 3.02
N TYR A 76 -16.69 31.94 2.74
CA TYR A 76 -15.56 32.10 3.66
C TYR A 76 -14.52 33.12 3.21
N ASN A 77 -14.31 33.29 1.90
CA ASN A 77 -13.49 34.35 1.34
C ASN A 77 -13.92 34.65 -0.11
N THR A 78 -14.39 35.87 -0.38
CA THR A 78 -14.79 36.35 -1.72
C THR A 78 -13.63 36.54 -2.68
N ASP A 79 -12.41 36.68 -2.15
CA ASP A 79 -11.20 36.99 -2.91
C ASP A 79 -10.48 35.71 -3.38
N VAL A 80 -11.06 34.53 -3.12
CA VAL A 80 -10.53 33.20 -3.49
C VAL A 80 -11.41 32.60 -4.58
N LEU A 81 -10.80 32.35 -5.76
CA LEU A 81 -11.44 31.99 -7.03
C LEU A 81 -12.31 33.10 -7.63
N THR A 82 -12.06 33.45 -8.90
CA THR A 82 -12.97 34.29 -9.68
C THR A 82 -14.11 33.47 -10.28
N GLU A 83 -15.19 34.13 -10.72
CA GLU A 83 -16.23 33.52 -11.56
C GLU A 83 -15.64 32.81 -12.79
N ALA A 84 -14.56 33.33 -13.37
CA ALA A 84 -13.87 32.69 -14.49
C ALA A 84 -13.23 31.35 -14.09
N ASP A 85 -12.56 31.27 -12.92
CA ASP A 85 -12.02 30.02 -12.40
C ASP A 85 -13.13 29.01 -12.07
N ILE A 86 -14.24 29.49 -11.50
CA ILE A 86 -15.41 28.66 -11.18
C ILE A 86 -16.04 28.08 -12.45
N LEU A 87 -16.13 28.86 -13.53
CA LEU A 87 -16.61 28.41 -14.85
C LEU A 87 -15.62 27.44 -15.52
N ASP A 88 -14.32 27.72 -15.49
CA ASP A 88 -13.26 26.83 -16.01
C ASP A 88 -13.29 25.45 -15.34
N VAL A 89 -13.41 25.41 -14.01
CA VAL A 89 -13.51 24.16 -13.25
C VAL A 89 -14.81 23.43 -13.58
N LYS A 90 -15.95 24.12 -13.70
CA LYS A 90 -17.24 23.52 -14.13
C LYS A 90 -17.13 22.87 -15.52
N TYR A 91 -16.60 23.61 -16.50
CA TYR A 91 -16.37 23.08 -17.85
C TYR A 91 -15.38 21.90 -17.85
N SER A 92 -14.37 21.92 -16.97
CA SER A 92 -13.45 20.78 -16.78
C SER A 92 -14.17 19.55 -16.21
N MET A 93 -15.14 19.71 -15.29
CA MET A 93 -15.95 18.57 -14.80
C MET A 93 -16.74 17.93 -15.94
N GLU A 94 -17.41 18.75 -16.76
CA GLU A 94 -18.30 18.30 -17.83
C GLU A 94 -17.54 17.68 -19.01
N GLY A 95 -16.43 18.30 -19.44
CA GLY A 95 -15.68 17.89 -20.63
C GLY A 95 -14.44 17.02 -20.37
N LYS A 96 -13.89 16.99 -19.15
CA LYS A 96 -12.63 16.28 -18.81
C LYS A 96 -12.73 15.37 -17.57
N GLY A 97 -13.86 15.40 -16.85
CA GLY A 97 -14.14 14.52 -15.73
C GLY A 97 -13.53 14.95 -14.39
N ARG A 98 -13.95 14.24 -13.33
CA ARG A 98 -13.76 14.62 -11.92
C ARG A 98 -12.30 14.91 -11.52
N ILE A 99 -11.36 14.09 -11.99
CA ILE A 99 -9.94 14.18 -11.62
C ILE A 99 -9.33 15.47 -12.19
N VAL A 100 -9.49 15.72 -13.49
CA VAL A 100 -8.93 16.89 -14.17
C VAL A 100 -9.57 18.19 -13.65
N ALA A 101 -10.84 18.15 -13.22
CA ALA A 101 -11.48 19.27 -12.57
C ALA A 101 -10.96 19.53 -11.14
N ALA A 102 -10.68 18.50 -10.35
CA ALA A 102 -10.10 18.64 -9.02
C ALA A 102 -8.65 19.11 -9.06
N GLU A 103 -7.86 18.64 -10.04
CA GLU A 103 -6.51 19.14 -10.30
C GLU A 103 -6.53 20.62 -10.70
N LEU A 104 -7.37 20.99 -11.68
CA LEU A 104 -7.55 22.38 -12.10
C LEU A 104 -8.02 23.27 -10.94
N LEU A 105 -8.93 22.80 -10.07
CA LEU A 105 -9.36 23.56 -8.90
C LEU A 105 -8.19 23.84 -7.94
N LEU A 106 -7.32 22.86 -7.68
CA LEU A 106 -6.13 23.08 -6.86
C LEU A 106 -5.13 24.02 -7.55
N ASP A 107 -4.93 23.90 -8.86
CA ASP A 107 -4.11 24.82 -9.66
C ASP A 107 -4.64 26.26 -9.62
N ARG A 108 -5.97 26.45 -9.62
CA ARG A 108 -6.60 27.76 -9.47
C ARG A 108 -6.54 28.30 -8.04
N LEU A 109 -6.62 27.45 -7.01
CA LEU A 109 -6.60 27.91 -5.62
C LEU A 109 -5.26 28.52 -5.22
N VAL A 110 -4.13 27.89 -5.57
CA VAL A 110 -2.82 28.18 -4.98
C VAL A 110 -2.26 29.59 -5.24
N VAL A 111 -2.81 30.32 -6.22
CA VAL A 111 -2.42 31.71 -6.54
C VAL A 111 -3.11 32.75 -5.67
N TYR A 112 -4.14 32.38 -4.90
CA TYR A 112 -4.91 33.32 -4.08
C TYR A 112 -4.33 33.50 -2.67
N LYS A 113 -4.23 34.75 -2.19
CA LYS A 113 -3.77 35.02 -0.81
C LYS A 113 -4.75 34.37 0.18
N GLY A 114 -4.24 33.54 1.08
CA GLY A 114 -5.05 32.84 2.08
C GLY A 114 -5.84 31.63 1.56
N TRP A 115 -5.62 31.18 0.32
CA TRP A 115 -6.33 30.05 -0.31
C TRP A 115 -6.46 28.83 0.59
N PHE A 116 -5.38 28.47 1.29
CA PHE A 116 -5.34 27.27 2.13
C PHE A 116 -6.25 27.42 3.36
N HIS A 117 -6.32 28.59 3.99
CA HIS A 117 -7.24 28.80 5.12
C HIS A 117 -8.70 28.72 4.64
N CYS A 118 -9.02 29.35 3.50
CA CYS A 118 -10.35 29.25 2.89
C CYS A 118 -10.72 27.79 2.55
N LEU A 119 -9.80 27.03 1.94
CA LEU A 119 -9.96 25.61 1.66
C LEU A 119 -10.25 24.80 2.94
N ILE A 120 -9.51 25.03 4.01
CA ILE A 120 -9.72 24.34 5.30
C ILE A 120 -11.10 24.66 5.90
N GLN A 121 -11.55 25.91 5.81
CA GLN A 121 -12.91 26.30 6.24
C GLN A 121 -13.98 25.61 5.37
N VAL A 122 -13.84 25.65 4.05
CA VAL A 122 -14.73 25.00 3.08
C VAL A 122 -14.83 23.48 3.32
N LEU A 123 -13.70 22.81 3.60
CA LEU A 123 -13.71 21.38 3.91
C LEU A 123 -14.38 21.06 5.26
N ARG A 124 -14.38 22.00 6.20
CA ARG A 124 -15.07 21.88 7.50
C ARG A 124 -16.55 22.27 7.46
N ASP A 125 -17.02 22.84 6.35
CA ASP A 125 -18.38 23.35 6.21
C ASP A 125 -19.45 22.25 6.45
N PRO A 126 -20.56 22.55 7.16
CA PRO A 126 -21.68 21.63 7.37
C PRO A 126 -22.28 21.01 6.10
N ASP A 127 -22.17 21.64 4.94
CA ASP A 127 -22.67 21.12 3.66
C ASP A 127 -21.63 20.22 2.94
N VAL A 128 -20.33 20.36 3.28
CA VAL A 128 -19.21 19.64 2.66
C VAL A 128 -18.77 18.42 3.48
N LYS A 129 -18.69 18.55 4.83
CA LYS A 129 -18.42 17.47 5.79
C LYS A 129 -17.10 16.72 5.60
N LEU A 130 -16.07 17.37 5.06
CA LEU A 130 -14.73 16.82 4.81
C LEU A 130 -13.71 17.21 5.91
N THR A 131 -14.17 17.38 7.16
CA THR A 131 -13.33 17.74 8.33
C THR A 131 -12.08 16.86 8.48
N HIS A 132 -12.19 15.57 8.16
CA HIS A 132 -11.04 14.64 8.19
C HIS A 132 -9.98 14.99 7.15
N VAL A 133 -10.39 15.42 5.94
CA VAL A 133 -9.50 15.87 4.86
C VAL A 133 -8.79 17.17 5.28
N ALA A 134 -9.53 18.10 5.88
CA ALA A 134 -8.97 19.35 6.40
C ALA A 134 -7.85 19.09 7.42
N ASN A 135 -8.11 18.21 8.41
CA ASN A 135 -7.15 17.88 9.45
C ASN A 135 -5.87 17.21 8.90
N GLU A 136 -5.96 16.35 7.88
CA GLU A 136 -4.75 15.78 7.25
C GLU A 136 -3.98 16.81 6.40
N MET A 137 -4.66 17.74 5.73
CA MET A 137 -4.01 18.83 5.01
C MET A 137 -3.28 19.79 5.96
N GLU A 138 -3.86 20.13 7.11
CA GLU A 138 -3.19 20.94 8.15
C GLU A 138 -1.91 20.27 8.66
N LYS A 139 -1.94 18.99 9.02
CA LYS A 139 -0.73 18.25 9.41
C LYS A 139 0.38 18.33 8.36
N ILE A 140 0.03 18.22 7.07
CA ILE A 140 0.98 18.36 5.97
C ILE A 140 1.59 19.77 5.94
N LYS A 141 0.76 20.82 6.09
CA LYS A 141 1.25 22.21 6.22
C LYS A 141 2.18 22.36 7.43
N ASP A 142 1.83 21.83 8.59
CA ASP A 142 2.60 22.00 9.82
C ASP A 142 3.98 21.32 9.73
N VAL A 143 4.04 20.10 9.17
CA VAL A 143 5.31 19.42 8.86
C VAL A 143 6.16 20.23 7.89
N LEU A 144 5.56 20.86 6.89
CA LEU A 144 6.26 21.77 5.97
C LEU A 144 6.72 23.07 6.65
N CYS A 145 5.94 23.65 7.57
CA CYS A 145 6.33 24.81 8.38
C CYS A 145 7.34 24.50 9.49
N ILE A 146 7.63 23.22 9.77
CA ILE A 146 8.80 22.75 10.52
C ILE A 146 10.01 22.63 9.57
N LYS A 147 9.84 21.98 8.42
CA LYS A 147 10.92 21.73 7.44
C LYS A 147 11.45 23.00 6.75
N PHE A 148 10.61 24.02 6.60
CA PHE A 148 10.92 25.30 5.95
C PHE A 148 10.61 26.46 6.90
N PRO A 149 11.42 26.70 7.96
CA PRO A 149 11.09 27.65 9.03
C PRO A 149 10.98 29.11 8.55
N GLU A 150 11.61 29.47 7.42
CA GLU A 150 11.44 30.78 6.76
C GLU A 150 9.97 31.06 6.36
N SER A 151 9.18 30.01 6.06
CA SER A 151 7.73 30.14 5.77
C SER A 151 6.87 30.47 7.00
N ARG A 152 7.44 30.40 8.21
CA ARG A 152 6.72 30.56 9.48
C ARG A 152 6.36 32.02 9.81
N GLN A 153 6.96 33.00 9.14
CA GLN A 153 6.51 34.40 9.20
C GLN A 153 5.35 34.66 8.23
N LEU A 154 5.46 34.19 6.97
CA LEU A 154 4.44 34.34 5.92
C LEU A 154 3.05 33.78 6.33
N THR A 155 3.02 32.82 7.25
CA THR A 155 1.80 32.21 7.79
C THR A 155 1.21 32.91 9.01
N LYS A 156 1.89 33.90 9.61
CA LYS A 156 1.32 34.73 10.69
C LYS A 156 0.53 35.93 10.15
N ASP A 157 1.03 36.57 9.09
CA ASP A 157 0.40 37.75 8.48
C ASP A 157 -0.93 37.45 7.75
N THR A 158 -1.33 36.18 7.68
CA THR A 158 -2.64 35.73 7.20
C THR A 158 -3.68 35.54 8.31
N HIS A 159 -3.33 35.75 9.58
CA HIS A 159 -4.26 35.72 10.72
C HIS A 159 -4.60 37.11 11.29
N ALA A 160 -4.02 38.19 10.75
CA ALA A 160 -4.14 39.55 11.28
C ALA A 160 -5.46 40.30 10.93
N ALA A 161 -6.58 39.57 10.82
CA ALA A 161 -7.88 40.12 10.44
C ALA A 161 -9.06 39.35 11.06
N GLU A 162 -9.30 39.52 12.36
CA GLU A 162 -10.54 40.14 12.89
C GLU A 162 -10.63 40.16 14.43
N ILE A 163 -11.17 41.28 14.95
CA ILE A 163 -11.96 41.46 16.19
C ILE A 163 -11.29 41.06 17.55
N PRO A 164 -11.28 41.96 18.56
CA PRO A 164 -10.52 41.74 19.79
C PRO A 164 -11.15 40.75 20.78
N ILE A 165 -10.34 39.81 21.26
CA ILE A 165 -10.55 39.08 22.51
C ILE A 165 -9.54 39.64 23.53
N ASN A 166 -10.01 39.96 24.75
CA ASN A 166 -9.16 40.61 25.75
C ASN A 166 -8.01 39.71 26.21
N ASP A 167 -6.81 40.27 26.23
CA ASP A 167 -5.59 39.67 26.77
C ASP A 167 -5.55 39.73 28.31
N ALA A 168 -5.26 38.60 28.96
CA ALA A 168 -4.56 38.52 30.23
C ALA A 168 -4.17 37.07 30.55
N THR A 169 -2.86 36.77 30.66
CA THR A 169 -2.25 35.51 31.17
C THR A 169 -2.62 34.23 30.40
N VAL A 170 -1.69 33.39 29.93
CA VAL A 170 -0.37 33.03 30.48
C VAL A 170 0.68 32.95 29.36
N SER A 171 1.85 33.57 29.56
CA SER A 171 3.01 33.43 28.67
C SER A 171 4.31 33.37 29.48
N SER A 172 4.65 32.18 30.01
CA SER A 172 5.92 31.97 30.73
C SER A 172 6.37 30.51 30.88
N THR A 173 5.54 29.50 30.60
CA THR A 173 5.82 28.08 30.95
C THR A 173 6.15 27.14 29.79
N LEU A 174 6.02 27.55 28.52
CA LEU A 174 6.17 26.66 27.35
C LEU A 174 7.58 26.67 26.71
N GLN A 175 8.64 26.89 27.50
CA GLN A 175 10.02 27.00 26.96
C GLN A 175 11.10 26.35 27.84
N ALA A 176 10.72 25.40 28.70
CA ALA A 176 11.64 24.55 29.47
C ALA A 176 11.56 23.08 29.02
N ASP A 177 10.34 22.54 28.92
CA ASP A 177 10.05 21.09 28.83
C ASP A 177 10.26 20.48 27.42
N TYR A 178 11.19 20.99 26.59
CA TYR A 178 11.38 20.54 25.20
C TYR A 178 12.85 20.34 24.79
N LEU A 179 13.75 20.12 25.75
CA LEU A 179 15.18 19.88 25.46
C LEU A 179 15.76 18.57 26.00
N ASP A 180 15.08 17.86 26.91
CA ASP A 180 15.55 16.56 27.41
C ASP A 180 15.08 15.36 26.55
N ASP A 181 13.92 15.47 25.90
CA ASP A 181 13.27 14.42 25.07
C ASP A 181 14.06 14.00 23.80
N VAL A 182 15.25 14.55 23.55
CA VAL A 182 16.08 14.27 22.36
C VAL A 182 17.31 13.42 22.68
N ALA A 183 17.47 12.97 23.94
CA ALA A 183 18.63 12.19 24.39
C ALA A 183 18.36 10.69 24.61
N GLU A 184 17.09 10.25 24.73
CA GLU A 184 16.72 8.90 25.16
C GLU A 184 16.22 8.01 24.00
N LEU A 185 17.01 7.93 22.92
CA LEU A 185 16.70 7.12 21.73
C LEU A 185 17.79 6.11 21.35
N ASP A 186 18.59 5.69 22.33
CA ASP A 186 19.57 4.61 22.20
C ASP A 186 19.55 3.72 23.46
N ILE A 187 19.84 2.42 23.30
CA ILE A 187 19.87 1.38 24.35
C ILE A 187 18.53 1.08 25.07
N LEU A 188 17.86 -0.01 24.65
CA LEU A 188 17.31 -1.00 25.60
C LEU A 188 17.42 -2.42 25.03
N GLN A 189 18.35 -3.20 25.56
CA GLN A 189 18.28 -4.66 25.53
C GLN A 189 17.45 -5.18 26.72
N GLU A 190 17.15 -6.48 26.69
CA GLU A 190 16.40 -7.24 27.69
C GLU A 190 16.70 -6.88 29.15
N ASN A 191 15.68 -6.74 30.00
CA ASN A 191 15.39 -7.74 31.06
C ASN A 191 14.04 -7.51 31.78
N VAL A 192 13.66 -8.48 32.62
CA VAL A 192 12.41 -8.56 33.39
C VAL A 192 12.69 -8.36 34.89
N VAL A 193 11.81 -7.71 35.67
CA VAL A 193 11.39 -8.13 37.04
C VAL A 193 10.35 -7.19 37.72
N SER A 194 9.41 -7.83 38.44
CA SER A 194 8.45 -7.40 39.50
C SER A 194 7.86 -5.98 39.63
N LEU A 195 6.54 -5.96 39.88
CA LEU A 195 5.76 -4.90 40.53
C LEU A 195 6.12 -4.71 42.01
N SER A 196 6.11 -3.45 42.50
CA SER A 196 5.69 -3.13 43.88
C SER A 196 5.23 -1.67 44.03
N ASP A 197 4.10 -1.51 44.70
CA ASP A 197 3.27 -0.31 44.90
C ASP A 197 3.95 1.03 45.26
N VAL A 198 3.43 2.13 44.68
CA VAL A 198 3.06 3.34 45.45
C VAL A 198 1.72 3.89 44.92
N PHE A 199 0.74 4.06 45.80
CA PHE A 199 -0.51 4.79 45.51
C PHE A 199 -0.35 6.28 45.82
N THR A 200 -0.54 7.15 44.83
CA THR A 200 -1.14 8.49 45.03
C THR A 200 -2.09 8.78 43.87
N SER A 201 -3.17 9.51 44.16
CA SER A 201 -4.28 9.71 43.24
C SER A 201 -4.10 10.97 42.39
N ASP A 202 -4.10 10.81 41.07
CA ASP A 202 -4.68 11.81 40.17
C ASP A 202 -5.36 11.11 38.99
N PHE A 203 -6.63 11.44 38.76
CA PHE A 203 -7.50 10.70 37.83
C PHE A 203 -7.41 11.25 36.40
N PHE A 204 -6.18 11.37 35.88
CA PHE A 204 -5.97 11.59 34.45
C PHE A 204 -6.41 10.35 33.69
N THR A 205 -7.66 10.35 33.22
CA THR A 205 -8.13 9.47 32.15
C THR A 205 -7.46 9.87 30.85
N THR A 206 -6.18 9.53 30.71
CA THR A 206 -5.47 9.51 29.43
C THR A 206 -6.24 8.57 28.52
N THR A 207 -7.15 9.16 27.73
CA THR A 207 -7.96 8.42 26.78
C THR A 207 -6.99 7.96 25.70
N LEU A 208 -6.49 6.74 25.84
CA LEU A 208 -5.58 6.14 24.88
C LEU A 208 -6.33 6.03 23.56
N THR A 209 -6.21 7.06 22.74
CA THR A 209 -6.82 7.16 21.43
C THR A 209 -6.10 6.15 20.55
N LEU A 210 -6.57 4.92 20.65
CA LEU A 210 -5.98 3.76 20.00
C LEU A 210 -5.99 4.07 18.51
N VAL A 211 -4.81 4.25 17.93
CA VAL A 211 -4.67 4.55 16.50
C VAL A 211 -5.05 3.28 15.75
N VAL A 212 -6.36 3.12 15.53
CA VAL A 212 -6.93 2.04 14.74
C VAL A 212 -6.41 2.24 13.33
N ARG A 213 -5.34 1.52 12.99
CA ARG A 213 -4.90 1.38 11.59
C ARG A 213 -6.05 0.75 10.83
N ASN A 214 -6.76 1.57 10.07
CA ASN A 214 -7.88 1.18 9.21
C ASN A 214 -7.46 -0.02 8.36
N ARG A 215 -8.03 -1.21 8.64
CA ARG A 215 -7.72 -2.48 7.99
C ARG A 215 -8.97 -3.33 7.90
N LEU A 216 -8.93 -4.35 7.05
CA LEU A 216 -9.95 -5.40 7.07
C LEU A 216 -9.81 -6.23 8.35
N VAL A 217 -10.94 -6.52 8.99
CA VAL A 217 -11.07 -7.51 10.07
C VAL A 217 -12.32 -8.36 9.84
N ILE A 218 -12.42 -9.48 10.56
CA ILE A 218 -13.64 -10.30 10.62
C ILE A 218 -14.31 -10.03 11.97
N ASP A 219 -15.61 -9.77 11.96
CA ASP A 219 -16.45 -9.66 13.14
C ASP A 219 -17.60 -10.67 13.02
N GLY A 220 -17.63 -11.66 13.93
CA GLY A 220 -18.46 -12.86 13.80
C GLY A 220 -18.24 -13.57 12.46
N ASN A 221 -19.25 -13.53 11.60
CA ASN A 221 -19.24 -14.09 10.24
C ASN A 221 -19.25 -13.02 9.13
N HIS A 222 -18.79 -11.81 9.41
CA HIS A 222 -18.79 -10.69 8.46
C HIS A 222 -17.43 -10.01 8.34
N PHE A 223 -17.04 -9.63 7.12
CA PHE A 223 -15.96 -8.67 6.91
C PHE A 223 -16.39 -7.28 7.35
N THR A 224 -15.56 -6.61 8.15
CA THR A 224 -15.75 -5.21 8.51
C THR A 224 -14.50 -4.39 8.26
N TYR A 225 -14.71 -3.11 7.91
CA TYR A 225 -13.66 -2.11 7.73
C TYR A 225 -14.13 -0.83 8.44
N ASN A 226 -13.30 -0.27 9.30
CA ASN A 226 -13.63 0.90 10.15
C ASN A 226 -14.96 0.75 10.91
N GLY A 227 -15.22 -0.43 11.49
CA GLY A 227 -16.44 -0.74 12.24
C GLY A 227 -17.72 -0.87 11.41
N LYS A 228 -17.63 -0.82 10.07
CA LYS A 228 -18.75 -1.03 9.16
C LYS A 228 -18.62 -2.36 8.46
N ARG A 229 -19.69 -3.15 8.40
CA ARG A 229 -19.77 -4.33 7.51
C ARG A 229 -19.56 -3.89 6.07
N ILE A 230 -18.69 -4.61 5.36
CA ILE A 230 -18.47 -4.44 3.92
C ILE A 230 -18.79 -5.72 3.16
N PHE A 231 -18.84 -5.61 1.83
CA PHE A 231 -18.81 -6.73 0.90
C PHE A 231 -17.61 -6.53 -0.03
N LEU A 232 -16.83 -7.59 -0.24
CA LEU A 232 -15.67 -7.58 -1.13
C LEU A 232 -16.16 -7.75 -2.56
N SER A 233 -16.03 -6.69 -3.36
CA SER A 233 -16.51 -6.61 -4.74
C SER A 233 -15.36 -6.27 -5.68
N GLY A 234 -15.18 -7.05 -6.73
CA GLY A 234 -14.13 -6.82 -7.72
C GLY A 234 -13.77 -8.08 -8.48
N GLY A 235 -12.47 -8.31 -8.69
CA GLY A 235 -12.01 -9.39 -9.57
C GLY A 235 -10.65 -9.97 -9.20
N ASN A 236 -10.28 -11.01 -9.95
CA ASN A 236 -8.90 -11.47 -10.03
C ASN A 236 -8.21 -10.67 -11.14
N LEU A 237 -6.97 -10.23 -10.91
CA LEU A 237 -6.12 -9.61 -11.93
C LEU A 237 -5.85 -10.59 -13.11
N PRO A 238 -5.40 -11.85 -12.87
CA PRO A 238 -4.77 -12.38 -11.66
C PRO A 238 -3.25 -12.15 -11.64
N TRP A 239 -2.66 -11.67 -12.75
CA TRP A 239 -1.26 -11.29 -12.96
C TRP A 239 -1.17 -10.30 -14.12
N ILE A 240 -0.04 -9.60 -14.29
CA ILE A 240 0.34 -9.01 -15.59
C ILE A 240 1.26 -9.99 -16.32
N SER A 241 2.29 -10.49 -15.63
CA SER A 241 3.23 -11.52 -16.09
C SER A 241 3.18 -12.72 -15.15
N TYR A 242 2.60 -13.83 -15.60
CA TYR A 242 2.34 -15.06 -14.82
C TYR A 242 3.60 -15.61 -14.15
N GLY A 243 3.78 -15.38 -12.83
CA GLY A 243 4.97 -15.81 -12.08
C GLY A 243 6.21 -14.89 -12.19
N TYR A 244 6.07 -13.73 -12.84
CA TYR A 244 7.13 -12.76 -13.17
C TYR A 244 6.72 -11.30 -12.81
N ASP A 245 5.77 -11.10 -11.89
CA ASP A 245 5.27 -9.76 -11.51
C ASP A 245 6.07 -9.06 -10.37
N PHE A 246 6.80 -9.80 -9.54
CA PHE A 246 7.42 -9.28 -8.30
C PHE A 246 8.83 -9.81 -8.08
N GLY A 247 9.70 -9.00 -7.47
CA GLY A 247 11.07 -9.36 -7.20
C GLY A 247 11.93 -9.35 -8.45
N ASP A 248 13.26 -9.45 -8.26
CA ASP A 248 14.29 -9.30 -9.28
C ASP A 248 14.13 -8.06 -10.19
N GLY A 249 13.53 -6.99 -9.68
CA GLY A 249 13.26 -5.73 -10.37
C GLY A 249 12.15 -5.83 -11.44
N GLN A 250 11.33 -6.89 -11.40
CA GLN A 250 10.32 -7.15 -12.43
C GLN A 250 9.14 -6.17 -12.35
N PHE A 251 8.66 -5.86 -11.14
CA PHE A 251 7.48 -5.04 -10.89
C PHE A 251 7.53 -3.69 -11.60
N GLN A 252 8.69 -3.03 -11.61
CA GLN A 252 8.86 -1.71 -12.24
C GLN A 252 8.54 -1.68 -13.74
N ASN A 253 8.62 -2.83 -14.43
CA ASN A 253 8.27 -2.97 -15.85
C ASN A 253 6.75 -3.14 -16.09
N ILE A 254 6.01 -3.63 -15.08
CA ILE A 254 4.57 -3.89 -15.16
C ILE A 254 3.72 -2.93 -14.30
N LYS A 255 4.36 -2.10 -13.47
CA LYS A 255 3.74 -1.18 -12.52
C LYS A 255 2.66 -0.29 -13.14
N SER A 256 2.90 0.27 -14.32
CA SER A 256 1.91 1.13 -15.02
C SER A 256 0.67 0.35 -15.45
N GLN A 257 0.83 -0.91 -15.87
CA GLN A 257 -0.28 -1.79 -16.25
C GLN A 257 -1.06 -2.23 -14.99
N MET A 258 -0.35 -2.59 -13.92
CA MET A 258 -0.91 -2.90 -12.60
C MET A 258 -1.74 -1.72 -12.06
N GLU A 259 -1.21 -0.51 -12.12
CA GLU A 259 -1.91 0.72 -11.73
C GLU A 259 -3.16 0.96 -12.58
N GLU A 260 -3.08 0.75 -13.89
CA GLU A 260 -4.22 0.90 -14.79
C GLU A 260 -5.38 -0.06 -14.43
N GLN A 261 -5.09 -1.31 -14.02
CA GLN A 261 -6.13 -2.25 -13.57
C GLN A 261 -6.72 -1.88 -12.21
N LEU A 262 -5.90 -1.39 -11.27
CA LEU A 262 -6.39 -0.86 -9.98
C LEU A 262 -7.32 0.34 -10.17
N LYS A 263 -6.94 1.26 -11.07
CA LYS A 263 -7.76 2.40 -11.47
C LYS A 263 -9.08 1.96 -12.10
N LYS A 264 -9.05 1.10 -13.12
CA LYS A 264 -10.26 0.57 -13.80
C LYS A 264 -11.21 -0.12 -12.81
N LEU A 265 -10.67 -0.89 -11.87
CA LEU A 265 -11.46 -1.56 -10.84
C LEU A 265 -12.17 -0.55 -9.93
N PHE A 266 -11.46 0.49 -9.47
CA PHE A 266 -12.03 1.55 -8.64
C PHE A 266 -13.07 2.39 -9.40
N GLU A 267 -12.81 2.74 -10.66
CA GLU A 267 -13.75 3.48 -11.52
C GLU A 267 -15.04 2.67 -11.81
N ALA A 268 -14.95 1.33 -11.81
CA ALA A 268 -16.10 0.43 -11.88
C ALA A 268 -16.81 0.21 -10.52
N GLY A 269 -16.38 0.86 -9.43
CA GLY A 269 -16.95 0.72 -8.09
C GLY A 269 -16.49 -0.53 -7.31
N GLY A 270 -15.44 -1.20 -7.76
CA GLY A 270 -14.79 -2.30 -7.04
C GLY A 270 -13.97 -1.81 -5.85
N ASN A 271 -13.77 -2.70 -4.87
CA ASN A 271 -13.02 -2.45 -3.64
C ASN A 271 -12.04 -3.57 -3.26
N SER A 272 -11.94 -4.66 -4.05
CA SER A 272 -11.06 -5.79 -3.76
C SER A 272 -10.46 -6.43 -5.01
N MET A 273 -9.15 -6.70 -5.00
CA MET A 273 -8.44 -7.38 -6.08
C MET A 273 -7.64 -8.58 -5.57
N ARG A 274 -7.81 -9.76 -6.20
CA ARG A 274 -6.97 -10.94 -5.99
C ARG A 274 -5.91 -11.03 -7.08
N LEU A 275 -4.66 -11.32 -6.71
CA LEU A 275 -3.52 -11.43 -7.63
C LEU A 275 -2.52 -12.47 -7.13
N TRP A 276 -1.76 -13.08 -8.03
CA TRP A 276 -0.87 -14.20 -7.72
C TRP A 276 0.59 -13.75 -7.63
N ILE A 277 1.38 -14.42 -6.80
CA ILE A 277 2.77 -14.04 -6.50
C ILE A 277 3.77 -15.12 -6.96
N HIS A 278 3.98 -16.16 -6.13
CA HIS A 278 5.02 -17.15 -6.38
C HIS A 278 4.57 -18.17 -7.43
N VAL A 279 3.27 -18.38 -7.55
CA VAL A 279 2.64 -19.29 -8.52
C VAL A 279 3.14 -20.73 -8.30
N GLN A 280 4.17 -21.20 -9.01
CA GLN A 280 4.81 -22.50 -8.75
C GLN A 280 6.32 -22.38 -8.42
N GLY A 281 6.79 -21.15 -8.25
CA GLY A 281 8.14 -20.80 -7.85
C GLY A 281 9.00 -20.31 -9.02
N GLU A 282 8.41 -19.77 -10.09
CA GLU A 282 9.07 -19.43 -11.36
C GLU A 282 10.25 -18.46 -11.14
N THR A 283 10.01 -17.32 -10.48
CA THR A 283 11.03 -16.32 -10.12
C THR A 283 11.14 -16.04 -8.62
N SER A 284 10.02 -16.05 -7.89
CA SER A 284 9.97 -15.93 -6.44
C SER A 284 9.28 -17.16 -5.83
N PRO A 285 9.67 -17.64 -4.63
CA PRO A 285 10.83 -17.24 -3.85
C PRO A 285 12.16 -17.70 -4.50
N ALA A 286 13.30 -17.20 -4.01
CA ALA A 286 14.61 -17.69 -4.46
C ALA A 286 14.96 -19.04 -3.81
N PHE A 287 15.49 -19.98 -4.60
CA PHE A 287 15.85 -21.34 -4.16
C PHE A 287 17.34 -21.65 -4.39
N ASP A 288 17.96 -22.41 -3.48
CA ASP A 288 19.27 -23.02 -3.67
C ASP A 288 19.21 -24.28 -4.55
N SER A 289 20.39 -24.86 -4.86
CA SER A 289 20.51 -26.08 -5.67
C SER A 289 19.98 -27.36 -5.00
N LYS A 290 19.51 -27.29 -3.74
CA LYS A 290 18.84 -28.37 -3.02
C LYS A 290 17.31 -28.16 -2.98
N GLY A 291 16.82 -27.01 -3.42
CA GLY A 291 15.43 -26.60 -3.30
C GLY A 291 15.06 -26.11 -1.90
N MET A 292 16.03 -25.60 -1.13
CA MET A 292 15.78 -24.79 0.06
C MET A 292 15.59 -23.34 -0.35
N VAL A 293 14.65 -22.62 0.27
CA VAL A 293 14.45 -21.20 -0.01
C VAL A 293 15.51 -20.34 0.69
N THR A 294 16.11 -19.41 -0.05
CA THR A 294 17.17 -18.50 0.42
C THR A 294 16.67 -17.07 0.67
N GLY A 295 15.59 -16.65 -0.01
CA GLY A 295 15.01 -15.31 0.08
C GLY A 295 13.72 -15.18 -0.73
N LEU A 296 13.14 -13.98 -0.80
CA LEU A 296 11.97 -13.71 -1.64
C LEU A 296 12.32 -13.59 -3.14
N ASP A 297 13.51 -13.08 -3.44
CA ASP A 297 14.07 -12.92 -4.78
C ASP A 297 15.61 -12.96 -4.71
N THR A 298 16.30 -12.84 -5.84
CA THR A 298 17.77 -12.87 -5.89
C THR A 298 18.41 -11.48 -5.77
N LYS A 299 17.66 -10.41 -6.07
CA LYS A 299 18.13 -9.01 -6.04
C LYS A 299 17.68 -8.21 -4.81
N GLY A 300 16.83 -8.75 -3.93
CA GLY A 300 16.36 -8.09 -2.72
C GLY A 300 15.28 -7.01 -2.94
N THR A 301 14.67 -6.98 -4.12
CA THR A 301 13.68 -5.95 -4.53
C THR A 301 12.25 -6.27 -4.12
N PHE A 302 11.92 -7.56 -3.93
CA PHE A 302 10.55 -8.05 -3.77
C PHE A 302 9.73 -7.31 -2.70
N ILE A 303 10.34 -7.03 -1.54
CA ILE A 303 9.62 -6.41 -0.41
C ILE A 303 9.16 -4.98 -0.77
N ASP A 304 9.99 -4.23 -1.49
CA ASP A 304 9.68 -2.84 -1.84
C ASP A 304 8.76 -2.75 -3.05
N ASP A 305 8.90 -3.67 -4.03
CA ASP A 305 7.89 -3.89 -5.07
C ASP A 305 6.49 -4.13 -4.46
N PHE A 306 6.41 -4.99 -3.43
CA PHE A 306 5.14 -5.35 -2.81
C PHE A 306 4.56 -4.23 -1.92
N LYS A 307 5.41 -3.46 -1.23
CA LYS A 307 4.99 -2.21 -0.55
C LYS A 307 4.47 -1.17 -1.54
N GLU A 308 5.10 -1.04 -2.71
CA GLU A 308 4.68 -0.08 -3.73
C GLU A 308 3.33 -0.46 -4.34
N LEU A 309 3.12 -1.74 -4.67
CA LEU A 309 1.80 -2.26 -5.05
C LEU A 309 0.73 -1.98 -3.97
N LEU A 310 1.03 -2.29 -2.71
CA LEU A 310 0.12 -2.00 -1.60
C LEU A 310 -0.19 -0.50 -1.47
N SER A 311 0.81 0.36 -1.74
CA SER A 311 0.64 1.82 -1.76
C SER A 311 -0.25 2.26 -2.93
N LEU A 312 -0.09 1.70 -4.13
CA LEU A 312 -0.98 1.96 -5.27
C LEU A 312 -2.41 1.49 -4.98
N ALA A 313 -2.60 0.30 -4.42
CA ALA A 313 -3.93 -0.18 -4.06
C ALA A 313 -4.61 0.71 -3.00
N LEU A 314 -3.85 1.21 -2.02
CA LEU A 314 -4.32 2.22 -1.07
C LEU A 314 -4.71 3.54 -1.76
N GLN A 315 -4.01 3.93 -2.83
CA GLN A 315 -4.39 5.12 -3.61
C GLN A 315 -5.79 4.96 -4.21
N TYR A 316 -6.11 3.80 -4.78
CA TYR A 316 -7.41 3.48 -5.38
C TYR A 316 -8.45 2.86 -4.41
N ASN A 317 -8.19 2.85 -3.09
CA ASN A 317 -9.05 2.22 -2.07
C ASN A 317 -9.35 0.72 -2.29
N ILE A 318 -8.44 -0.01 -2.94
CA ILE A 318 -8.57 -1.44 -3.21
C ILE A 318 -7.90 -2.24 -2.09
N LEU A 319 -8.60 -3.24 -1.55
CA LEU A 319 -8.06 -4.27 -0.68
C LEU A 319 -7.43 -5.39 -1.54
N LEU A 320 -6.14 -5.64 -1.34
CA LEU A 320 -5.42 -6.70 -2.04
C LEU A 320 -5.51 -8.03 -1.30
N PHE A 321 -5.70 -9.09 -2.09
CA PHE A 321 -5.65 -10.49 -1.66
C PHE A 321 -4.54 -11.20 -2.43
N PRO A 322 -3.26 -11.00 -2.04
CA PRO A 322 -2.13 -11.77 -2.57
C PRO A 322 -2.34 -13.27 -2.40
N THR A 323 -2.20 -14.00 -3.50
CA THR A 323 -2.21 -15.47 -3.55
C THR A 323 -0.78 -15.96 -3.70
N LEU A 324 -0.29 -16.71 -2.71
CA LEU A 324 1.11 -17.17 -2.71
C LEU A 324 1.35 -18.19 -3.81
N TRP A 325 0.62 -19.31 -3.80
CA TRP A 325 0.89 -20.48 -4.66
C TRP A 325 -0.29 -20.84 -5.58
N ASN A 326 -0.04 -21.68 -6.58
CA ASN A 326 -1.05 -22.22 -7.50
C ASN A 326 -0.90 -23.74 -7.66
N ALA A 327 -2.01 -24.48 -7.61
CA ALA A 327 -2.06 -25.91 -7.89
C ALA A 327 -3.05 -26.29 -9.02
N ALA A 328 -3.59 -25.32 -9.75
CA ALA A 328 -4.48 -25.53 -10.90
C ALA A 328 -3.76 -26.03 -12.18
N VAL A 329 -2.42 -26.04 -12.18
CA VAL A 329 -1.53 -26.57 -13.24
C VAL A 329 -0.34 -27.31 -12.61
N ASP A 330 0.45 -28.03 -13.41
CA ASP A 330 1.74 -28.62 -13.00
C ASP A 330 2.81 -28.21 -14.03
N GLN A 331 3.40 -27.05 -13.77
CA GLN A 331 4.44 -26.36 -14.51
C GLN A 331 5.66 -26.14 -13.60
N ASP A 332 5.90 -27.07 -12.66
CA ASP A 332 7.05 -27.07 -11.73
C ASP A 332 8.15 -28.08 -12.17
N PRO A 333 8.90 -27.82 -13.26
CA PRO A 333 9.94 -28.72 -13.76
C PRO A 333 11.15 -28.82 -12.84
N HIS A 334 11.30 -27.90 -11.88
CA HIS A 334 12.40 -27.87 -10.92
C HIS A 334 12.02 -28.41 -9.54
N HIS A 335 10.77 -28.85 -9.37
CA HIS A 335 10.22 -29.42 -8.14
C HIS A 335 10.37 -28.49 -6.92
N ARG A 336 10.17 -27.19 -7.17
CA ARG A 336 10.19 -26.09 -6.20
C ARG A 336 8.98 -26.17 -5.27
N LEU A 337 7.77 -25.99 -5.80
CA LEU A 337 6.52 -26.14 -5.06
C LEU A 337 6.32 -27.59 -4.59
N ASP A 338 6.67 -28.57 -5.42
CA ASP A 338 6.64 -29.99 -5.04
C ASP A 338 7.53 -30.30 -3.81
N GLY A 339 8.71 -29.67 -3.76
CA GLY A 339 9.63 -29.75 -2.63
C GLY A 339 9.04 -29.17 -1.34
N LEU A 340 8.37 -28.02 -1.41
CA LEU A 340 7.72 -27.40 -0.26
C LEU A 340 6.49 -28.21 0.22
N LEU A 341 5.71 -28.78 -0.70
CA LEU A 341 4.56 -29.63 -0.37
C LEU A 341 4.99 -30.94 0.31
N LYS A 342 6.11 -31.55 -0.12
CA LYS A 342 6.59 -32.85 0.38
C LYS A 342 7.50 -32.75 1.61
N ASP A 343 8.51 -31.87 1.62
CA ASP A 343 9.56 -31.81 2.65
C ASP A 343 9.31 -30.68 3.67
N PRO A 344 9.05 -30.99 4.96
CA PRO A 344 8.88 -29.99 6.01
C PRO A 344 10.07 -29.04 6.19
N ASN A 345 11.30 -29.47 5.86
CA ASN A 345 12.49 -28.63 6.02
C ASN A 345 12.54 -27.55 4.93
N LYS A 346 12.17 -27.90 3.70
CA LYS A 346 12.03 -26.95 2.59
C LYS A 346 10.91 -25.96 2.89
N LEU A 347 9.74 -26.44 3.32
CA LEU A 347 8.64 -25.58 3.77
C LEU A 347 9.06 -24.63 4.91
N LYS A 348 9.82 -25.12 5.90
CA LYS A 348 10.35 -24.28 6.98
C LYS A 348 11.35 -23.24 6.47
N SER A 349 12.16 -23.54 5.46
CA SER A 349 13.04 -22.54 4.83
C SER A 349 12.25 -21.44 4.11
N TYR A 350 11.16 -21.78 3.41
CA TYR A 350 10.26 -20.77 2.83
C TYR A 350 9.62 -19.88 3.89
N ILE A 351 9.10 -20.49 4.96
CA ILE A 351 8.48 -19.77 6.06
C ILE A 351 9.46 -18.80 6.72
N ASN A 352 10.69 -19.26 7.01
CA ASN A 352 11.71 -18.46 7.70
C ASN A 352 12.30 -17.36 6.81
N ASN A 353 12.64 -17.68 5.55
CA ASN A 353 13.51 -16.86 4.72
C ASN A 353 12.74 -16.00 3.70
N ALA A 354 11.45 -16.29 3.47
CA ALA A 354 10.62 -15.54 2.53
C ALA A 354 9.30 -15.04 3.14
N LEU A 355 8.42 -15.95 3.61
CA LEU A 355 7.09 -15.58 4.06
C LEU A 355 7.11 -14.69 5.31
N THR A 356 7.83 -15.08 6.37
CA THR A 356 7.89 -14.30 7.62
C THR A 356 8.51 -12.91 7.41
N PRO A 357 9.62 -12.73 6.67
CA PRO A 357 10.11 -11.42 6.26
C PRO A 357 9.08 -10.57 5.51
N LEU A 358 8.39 -11.14 4.52
CA LEU A 358 7.38 -10.42 3.74
C LEU A 358 6.22 -9.94 4.63
N VAL A 359 5.61 -10.85 5.39
CA VAL A 359 4.45 -10.53 6.24
C VAL A 359 4.83 -9.49 7.30
N LYS A 360 6.03 -9.57 7.89
CA LYS A 360 6.54 -8.55 8.82
C LYS A 360 6.67 -7.18 8.15
N ALA A 361 7.21 -7.13 6.94
CA ALA A 361 7.49 -5.87 6.23
C ALA A 361 6.23 -5.10 5.78
N VAL A 362 5.06 -5.76 5.71
CA VAL A 362 3.78 -5.14 5.32
C VAL A 362 2.65 -5.31 6.34
N SER A 363 2.97 -5.74 7.57
CA SER A 363 1.98 -6.04 8.60
C SER A 363 1.15 -4.79 8.98
N GLY A 364 -0.18 -4.94 8.98
CA GLY A 364 -1.12 -3.86 9.26
C GLY A 364 -1.15 -2.74 8.20
N HIS A 365 -0.70 -2.99 6.96
CA HIS A 365 -0.87 -2.04 5.86
C HIS A 365 -2.37 -1.91 5.48
N PRO A 366 -2.96 -0.70 5.39
CA PRO A 366 -4.41 -0.51 5.22
C PRO A 366 -5.06 -1.15 3.99
N ALA A 367 -4.30 -1.33 2.90
CA ALA A 367 -4.74 -1.96 1.65
C ALA A 367 -4.47 -3.48 1.59
N LEU A 368 -3.89 -4.11 2.62
CA LEU A 368 -3.77 -5.55 2.68
C LEU A 368 -5.08 -6.14 3.25
N GLY A 369 -5.87 -6.78 2.40
CA GLY A 369 -7.13 -7.42 2.79
C GLY A 369 -6.88 -8.75 3.53
N GLY A 370 -6.00 -9.58 3.01
CA GLY A 370 -5.62 -10.86 3.60
C GLY A 370 -4.74 -11.70 2.66
N TRP A 371 -4.25 -12.83 3.13
CA TRP A 371 -3.38 -13.73 2.36
C TRP A 371 -4.15 -14.98 1.90
N ASP A 372 -4.16 -15.26 0.60
CA ASP A 372 -4.56 -16.57 0.07
C ASP A 372 -3.31 -17.43 -0.07
N ILE A 373 -3.26 -18.58 0.57
CA ILE A 373 -2.05 -19.42 0.54
C ILE A 373 -1.93 -20.17 -0.79
N MET A 374 -3.04 -20.61 -1.39
CA MET A 374 -3.00 -21.45 -2.59
C MET A 374 -4.27 -21.37 -3.42
N ASN A 375 -4.11 -21.03 -4.70
CA ASN A 375 -5.14 -21.25 -5.70
C ASN A 375 -5.31 -22.76 -5.97
N GLU A 376 -6.52 -23.25 -5.72
CA GLU A 376 -7.06 -24.55 -6.11
C GLU A 376 -6.15 -25.76 -5.77
N PRO A 377 -5.90 -26.05 -4.47
CA PRO A 377 -5.14 -27.23 -4.05
C PRO A 377 -5.66 -28.55 -4.64
N GLU A 378 -6.94 -28.59 -5.00
CA GLU A 378 -7.61 -29.72 -5.62
C GLU A 378 -7.04 -30.13 -6.99
N GLY A 379 -6.37 -29.22 -7.72
CA GLY A 379 -5.86 -29.51 -9.05
C GLY A 379 -4.79 -30.60 -9.07
N MET A 380 -3.95 -30.65 -8.03
CA MET A 380 -2.91 -31.67 -7.84
C MET A 380 -3.23 -32.71 -6.73
N LEU A 381 -4.43 -32.66 -6.14
CA LEU A 381 -4.88 -33.59 -5.09
C LEU A 381 -5.25 -34.96 -5.67
N ASN A 382 -4.93 -36.04 -4.95
CA ASN A 382 -5.36 -37.39 -5.27
C ASN A 382 -6.74 -37.72 -4.64
N PRO A 383 -7.84 -37.87 -5.41
CA PRO A 383 -9.17 -38.22 -4.90
C PRO A 383 -9.33 -39.72 -4.53
N GLU A 384 -8.29 -40.54 -4.64
CA GLU A 384 -8.36 -41.98 -4.38
C GLU A 384 -7.98 -42.39 -2.95
N VAL A 385 -7.54 -41.44 -2.11
CA VAL A 385 -6.95 -41.71 -0.79
C VAL A 385 -8.05 -42.05 0.22
N LYS A 386 -8.20 -43.34 0.51
CA LYS A 386 -9.00 -43.80 1.66
C LYS A 386 -8.19 -43.58 2.95
N ASN A 387 -8.82 -42.95 3.93
CA ASN A 387 -8.31 -42.83 5.30
C ASN A 387 -9.45 -43.13 6.30
N GLU A 388 -9.11 -43.42 7.55
CA GLU A 388 -10.09 -43.55 8.64
C GLU A 388 -10.47 -42.18 9.19
N ASP A 389 -9.56 -41.20 9.16
CA ASP A 389 -9.86 -39.82 9.50
C ASP A 389 -10.48 -39.09 8.29
N PRO A 390 -11.66 -38.44 8.44
CA PRO A 390 -12.33 -37.77 7.33
C PRO A 390 -11.49 -36.62 6.75
N CYS A 391 -10.68 -35.91 7.57
CA CYS A 391 -9.80 -34.84 7.10
C CYS A 391 -8.75 -35.29 6.08
N PHE A 392 -8.49 -36.60 5.98
CA PHE A 392 -7.50 -37.17 5.06
C PHE A 392 -8.13 -38.17 4.07
N ASN A 393 -9.45 -38.34 4.06
CA ASN A 393 -10.16 -39.27 3.19
C ASN A 393 -10.78 -38.55 2.00
N THR A 394 -10.09 -38.58 0.86
CA THR A 394 -10.52 -37.87 -0.36
C THR A 394 -11.54 -38.65 -1.19
N THR A 395 -11.99 -39.83 -0.75
CA THR A 395 -12.82 -40.71 -1.61
C THR A 395 -14.24 -40.16 -1.88
N SER A 396 -14.71 -39.17 -1.11
CA SER A 396 -15.90 -38.36 -1.40
C SER A 396 -15.72 -37.46 -2.63
N LEU A 397 -14.48 -37.11 -2.97
CA LEU A 397 -14.12 -36.28 -4.14
C LEU A 397 -13.90 -37.11 -5.41
N ARG A 398 -14.16 -38.42 -5.39
CA ARG A 398 -14.13 -39.27 -6.60
C ARG A 398 -15.08 -38.78 -7.68
N ASN A 399 -14.63 -38.86 -8.93
CA ASN A 399 -15.38 -38.45 -10.13
C ASN A 399 -15.89 -36.99 -10.10
N SER A 400 -15.36 -36.15 -9.21
CA SER A 400 -15.87 -34.79 -8.98
C SER A 400 -15.28 -33.72 -9.92
N GLY A 401 -14.08 -33.99 -10.45
CA GLY A 401 -13.18 -33.05 -11.11
C GLY A 401 -11.77 -33.03 -10.50
N VAL A 402 -11.65 -33.26 -9.19
CA VAL A 402 -10.40 -33.20 -8.40
C VAL A 402 -9.26 -34.06 -8.98
N GLY A 403 -8.05 -33.51 -8.98
CA GLY A 403 -6.86 -34.12 -9.58
C GLY A 403 -6.80 -34.02 -11.10
N TRP A 404 -7.43 -32.99 -11.70
CA TRP A 404 -7.49 -32.78 -13.15
C TRP A 404 -6.12 -32.54 -13.79
N VAL A 405 -5.19 -31.99 -13.03
CA VAL A 405 -3.80 -31.82 -13.46
C VAL A 405 -3.06 -33.13 -13.29
N VAL A 406 -3.05 -33.66 -12.06
CA VAL A 406 -2.31 -34.85 -11.66
C VAL A 406 -2.76 -35.27 -10.25
N LYS A 407 -2.82 -36.58 -9.97
CA LYS A 407 -3.18 -37.13 -8.66
C LYS A 407 -1.93 -37.26 -7.76
N LYS A 408 -1.32 -36.12 -7.39
CA LYS A 408 0.08 -36.02 -6.90
C LYS A 408 0.23 -35.98 -5.38
N TYR A 409 -0.69 -35.34 -4.68
CA TYR A 409 -0.60 -35.12 -3.22
C TYR A 409 -1.78 -35.73 -2.45
N ASP A 410 -1.59 -35.93 -1.14
CA ASP A 410 -2.67 -36.22 -0.19
C ASP A 410 -3.02 -34.98 0.66
N TYR A 411 -4.15 -35.04 1.38
CA TYR A 411 -4.55 -33.94 2.27
C TYR A 411 -3.63 -33.77 3.48
N LYS A 412 -2.85 -34.77 3.90
CA LYS A 412 -1.89 -34.60 4.99
C LYS A 412 -0.72 -33.71 4.57
N GLN A 413 -0.30 -33.78 3.31
CA GLN A 413 0.67 -32.87 2.71
C GLN A 413 0.10 -31.46 2.53
N ILE A 414 -1.08 -31.34 1.90
CA ILE A 414 -1.72 -30.05 1.63
C ILE A 414 -2.11 -29.32 2.92
N LEU A 415 -2.79 -29.98 3.87
CA LEU A 415 -3.24 -29.33 5.11
C LEU A 415 -2.05 -28.93 6.00
N ARG A 416 -0.95 -29.70 6.02
CA ARG A 416 0.30 -29.28 6.65
C ARG A 416 0.86 -28.02 5.99
N PHE A 417 0.93 -28.00 4.67
CA PHE A 417 1.45 -26.87 3.89
C PHE A 417 0.65 -25.58 4.18
N LEU A 418 -0.69 -25.67 4.15
CA LEU A 418 -1.58 -24.55 4.47
C LEU A 418 -1.46 -24.14 5.95
N ASN A 419 -1.61 -25.06 6.90
CA ASN A 419 -1.59 -24.78 8.33
C ASN A 419 -0.26 -24.14 8.81
N TRP A 420 0.89 -24.58 8.30
CA TRP A 420 2.19 -24.02 8.69
C TRP A 420 2.38 -22.58 8.19
N GLN A 421 1.90 -22.27 6.98
CA GLN A 421 1.96 -20.91 6.43
C GLN A 421 0.93 -19.98 7.10
N ALA A 422 -0.29 -20.47 7.33
CA ALA A 422 -1.35 -19.73 8.03
C ALA A 422 -0.94 -19.36 9.47
N ALA A 423 -0.34 -20.32 10.19
CA ALA A 423 0.22 -20.06 11.51
C ALA A 423 1.34 -19.01 11.45
N ALA A 424 2.31 -19.14 10.54
CA ALA A 424 3.40 -18.16 10.42
C ALA A 424 2.93 -16.74 10.05
N ILE A 425 1.84 -16.62 9.28
CA ILE A 425 1.21 -15.32 8.96
C ILE A 425 0.55 -14.70 10.21
N LYS A 426 -0.07 -15.51 11.06
CA LYS A 426 -0.74 -15.08 12.29
C LYS A 426 0.22 -14.88 13.48
N ASP A 427 1.33 -15.63 13.53
CA ASP A 427 2.44 -15.46 14.49
C ASP A 427 3.10 -14.06 14.35
N VAL A 428 3.01 -13.43 13.16
CA VAL A 428 3.49 -12.06 12.91
C VAL A 428 2.47 -11.00 13.32
N ASP A 429 1.18 -11.23 13.04
CA ASP A 429 0.06 -10.40 13.52
C ASP A 429 -1.21 -11.24 13.50
N THR A 430 -1.77 -11.49 14.68
CA THR A 430 -2.98 -12.30 14.89
C THR A 430 -4.23 -11.73 14.21
N LYS A 431 -4.21 -10.47 13.78
CA LYS A 431 -5.29 -9.82 13.01
C LYS A 431 -5.21 -10.12 11.51
N ASN A 432 -4.20 -10.85 11.03
CA ASN A 432 -4.06 -11.20 9.63
C ASN A 432 -5.12 -12.21 9.20
N ILE A 433 -5.94 -11.80 8.23
CA ILE A 433 -6.89 -12.67 7.55
C ILE A 433 -6.11 -13.59 6.60
N VAL A 434 -6.43 -14.88 6.64
CA VAL A 434 -5.83 -15.93 5.82
C VAL A 434 -6.94 -16.75 5.17
N SER A 435 -6.73 -17.19 3.93
CA SER A 435 -7.71 -17.92 3.11
C SER A 435 -7.02 -19.00 2.26
N VAL A 436 -7.84 -19.84 1.62
CA VAL A 436 -7.44 -20.77 0.57
C VAL A 436 -8.49 -20.73 -0.56
N GLY A 437 -8.04 -20.44 -1.79
CA GLY A 437 -8.91 -20.34 -2.96
C GLY A 437 -9.32 -21.70 -3.54
N VAL A 438 -10.24 -22.42 -2.90
CA VAL A 438 -10.72 -23.74 -3.36
C VAL A 438 -11.43 -23.70 -4.71
N TRP A 439 -11.27 -24.77 -5.50
CA TRP A 439 -11.89 -24.89 -6.83
C TRP A 439 -13.42 -25.02 -6.81
N ASN A 440 -13.98 -25.65 -5.78
CA ASN A 440 -15.41 -25.92 -5.68
C ASN A 440 -15.82 -26.15 -4.22
N PRO A 441 -17.05 -25.77 -3.78
CA PRO A 441 -17.51 -26.03 -2.41
C PRO A 441 -17.51 -27.50 -1.99
N LYS A 442 -17.42 -28.47 -2.92
CA LYS A 442 -17.27 -29.91 -2.64
C LYS A 442 -16.18 -30.28 -1.64
N SER A 443 -15.14 -29.45 -1.49
CA SER A 443 -14.02 -29.64 -0.56
C SER A 443 -14.03 -28.72 0.67
N ASN A 444 -15.03 -27.84 0.79
CA ASN A 444 -15.03 -26.69 1.70
C ASN A 444 -16.44 -26.39 2.26
N THR A 445 -17.24 -27.43 2.50
CA THR A 445 -18.51 -27.32 3.24
C THR A 445 -19.01 -28.68 3.73
N ASP A 446 -19.51 -28.75 4.97
CA ASP A 446 -20.19 -29.95 5.50
C ASP A 446 -21.69 -30.02 5.09
N GLN A 447 -22.12 -29.14 4.18
CA GLN A 447 -23.49 -29.10 3.67
C GLN A 447 -23.65 -29.98 2.41
N PHE A 448 -24.90 -30.30 2.04
CA PHE A 448 -25.23 -31.01 0.80
C PHE A 448 -24.57 -32.42 0.63
N GLY A 449 -24.08 -33.02 1.71
CA GLY A 449 -23.33 -34.29 1.67
C GLY A 449 -21.87 -34.15 1.23
N MET A 450 -21.34 -32.93 1.24
CA MET A 450 -19.92 -32.59 1.04
C MET A 450 -19.18 -32.64 2.39
N PHE A 451 -17.89 -32.30 2.42
CA PHE A 451 -17.09 -32.20 3.65
C PHE A 451 -16.15 -30.99 3.59
N ASP A 452 -15.96 -30.31 4.72
CA ASP A 452 -14.99 -29.22 4.84
C ASP A 452 -13.59 -29.72 5.28
N PHE A 453 -12.73 -29.96 4.28
CA PHE A 453 -11.34 -30.35 4.50
C PHE A 453 -10.46 -29.20 5.00
N TYR A 454 -10.89 -27.94 4.90
CA TYR A 454 -10.11 -26.75 5.22
C TYR A 454 -10.53 -26.08 6.54
N SER A 455 -11.53 -26.63 7.22
CA SER A 455 -11.87 -26.32 8.61
C SER A 455 -10.64 -26.29 9.52
N ASP A 456 -10.65 -25.42 10.54
CA ASP A 456 -9.55 -25.29 11.52
C ASP A 456 -9.19 -26.66 12.13
N SER A 457 -10.18 -27.51 12.39
CA SER A 457 -10.00 -28.87 12.86
C SER A 457 -9.09 -29.70 11.94
N CYS A 458 -9.35 -29.68 10.62
CA CYS A 458 -8.57 -30.44 9.66
C CYS A 458 -7.21 -29.80 9.37
N LEU A 459 -7.11 -28.47 9.31
CA LEU A 459 -5.83 -27.76 9.19
C LEU A 459 -4.90 -28.05 10.38
N VAL A 460 -5.39 -27.86 11.61
CA VAL A 460 -4.62 -28.11 12.84
C VAL A 460 -4.24 -29.60 12.94
N LYS A 461 -5.11 -30.53 12.53
CA LYS A 461 -4.78 -31.97 12.49
C LYS A 461 -3.75 -32.32 11.42
N GLY A 462 -3.76 -31.64 10.28
CA GLY A 462 -2.82 -31.86 9.18
C GLY A 462 -1.41 -31.36 9.47
N GLY A 463 -1.27 -30.16 10.03
CA GLY A 463 0.05 -29.55 10.29
C GLY A 463 0.50 -29.49 11.75
N GLY A 464 -0.40 -29.54 12.73
CA GLY A 464 -0.05 -29.48 14.15
C GLY A 464 0.33 -28.08 14.66
N LYS A 465 -0.01 -27.00 13.93
CA LYS A 465 0.10 -25.61 14.41
C LYS A 465 -1.27 -25.08 14.84
N PRO A 466 -1.34 -24.24 15.89
CA PRO A 466 -2.55 -23.46 16.17
C PRO A 466 -2.81 -22.44 15.05
N LEU A 467 -4.04 -21.92 15.02
CA LEU A 467 -4.56 -20.90 14.09
C LEU A 467 -5.41 -19.88 14.85
#